data_AF-X0PFD1-F1
#
_entry.id   AF-X0PFD1-F1
#
_cell.length_a   1.000
_cell.length_b   1.000
_cell.length_c   1.000
_cell.angle_alpha   90.00
_cell.angle_beta   90.00
_cell.angle_gamma   90.00
#
_symmetry.space_group_name_H-M   'P 1'
#
loop_
_entity.id
_entity.type
_entity.pdbx_description
1 polymer ?
#
loop_
_entity_poly.entity_id
_entity_poly.type
_entity_poly.pdbx_seq_one_letter_code
_entity_poly.pdbx_strand_id
1 'polypeptide(L)'
;MSKESEFWDLYYQEFDKYWDDFKQSSEYEQVMTLFLGRKTMIKTAVENMLNFVLYDTPKPIDQWKFSDIKPVRSSFHYLYRNKSTNKNYRLIVTDLTVVRYWLQWLTEIGALHIEYRFIENLFKDEIAFYTRYDYFRDYETSCEAEVSSNKSAEKRRIEQKSARKNARKQSAKTGMEKALTGHTRKNSKKISKPAIITDKADRLAKEDRLLNEMDSELLKLIKAFENDPKWRIFTQQFESEYIETLITRIADKMSFTFHEDPDQWDEEGFQETLKWRFALEMNYFLDELPGVAQILQNFLTFEGEVGYLKPAKAESLKQALIKILPKVKATLSDEANFESEKRLVLGMRRAGIDEQKDWDLMDQFIEDYNVARQTARAAEGRAFFPEIVYMPALKYKKLAHSRQGYSKQIATKVHNEILARAWQLWSTHQEWYHKYKQAQIVDYIVDLGDLIYARYLQTPKQWQLKDFAGVLPDFVKQLSPADVAVFKLVWTTLLDTLAKNGSLEPAIAYDVARLVQETSVIGIKPTSSNI
;
A
#
# COMPACT_ATOMS: atom_id res chain seq x y z
N MET A 1 5.86 29.23 14.22
CA MET A 1 5.68 27.95 13.51
C MET A 1 4.42 27.28 14.02
N SER A 2 3.75 26.46 13.22
CA SER A 2 2.66 25.61 13.75
C SER A 2 3.27 24.52 14.63
N LYS A 3 2.51 23.99 15.59
CA LYS A 3 2.92 22.81 16.39
C LYS A 3 3.31 21.63 15.50
N GLU A 4 2.68 21.52 14.33
CA GLU A 4 2.99 20.51 13.32
C GLU A 4 4.36 20.74 12.67
N SER A 5 4.77 21.98 12.42
CA SER A 5 6.10 22.30 11.91
C SER A 5 7.19 22.01 12.95
N GLU A 6 6.94 22.32 14.23
CA GLU A 6 7.87 21.98 15.32
C GLU A 6 8.02 20.46 15.50
N PHE A 7 6.94 19.70 15.29
CA PHE A 7 6.97 18.24 15.29
C PHE A 7 7.85 17.68 14.16
N TRP A 8 7.64 18.12 12.92
CA TRP A 8 8.41 17.61 11.78
C TRP A 8 9.89 17.98 11.86
N ASP A 9 10.22 19.20 12.27
CA ASP A 9 11.61 19.62 12.44
C ASP A 9 12.35 18.74 13.46
N LEU A 10 11.71 18.46 14.60
CA LEU A 10 12.26 17.58 15.63
C LEU A 10 12.31 16.12 15.16
N TYR A 11 11.28 15.64 14.46
CA TYR A 11 11.24 14.29 13.89
C TYR A 11 12.44 14.02 12.98
N TYR A 12 12.67 14.89 11.99
CA TYR A 12 13.78 14.70 11.06
C TYR A 12 15.12 14.85 11.76
N GLN A 13 15.24 15.81 12.68
CA GLN A 13 16.46 15.98 13.48
C GLN A 13 16.81 14.72 14.27
N GLU A 14 15.85 14.12 14.96
CA GLU A 14 16.10 12.93 15.78
C GLU A 14 16.27 11.66 14.92
N PHE A 15 15.45 11.47 13.88
CA PHE A 15 15.58 10.31 13.00
C PHE A 15 16.93 10.30 12.28
N ASP A 16 17.28 11.40 11.58
CA ASP A 16 18.51 11.46 10.77
C ASP A 16 19.76 11.38 11.65
N LYS A 17 19.71 11.92 12.87
CA LYS A 17 20.82 11.86 13.83
C LYS A 17 21.25 10.43 14.17
N TYR A 18 20.29 9.52 14.26
CA TYR A 18 20.56 8.17 14.80
C TYR A 18 20.43 7.06 13.76
N TRP A 19 19.69 7.27 12.66
CA TRP A 19 19.40 6.20 11.70
C TRP A 19 20.65 5.66 10.99
N ASP A 20 21.57 6.54 10.59
CA ASP A 20 22.79 6.12 9.89
C ASP A 20 23.77 5.32 10.77
N ASP A 21 23.84 5.65 12.05
CA ASP A 21 24.63 4.92 13.03
C ASP A 21 23.96 3.59 13.41
N PHE A 22 22.62 3.58 13.53
CA PHE A 22 21.87 2.35 13.78
C PHE A 22 22.11 1.32 12.68
N LYS A 23 22.14 1.71 11.41
CA LYS A 23 22.44 0.80 10.28
C LYS A 23 23.79 0.10 10.39
N GLN A 24 24.72 0.60 11.20
CA GLN A 24 26.05 0.03 11.42
C GLN A 24 26.13 -0.82 12.70
N SER A 25 25.04 -0.91 13.46
CA SER A 25 24.98 -1.60 14.74
C SER A 25 24.74 -3.12 14.61
N SER A 26 25.12 -3.87 15.64
CA SER A 26 24.79 -5.29 15.75
C SER A 26 23.28 -5.55 15.86
N GLU A 27 22.53 -4.60 16.42
CA GLU A 27 21.09 -4.68 16.60
C GLU A 27 20.39 -4.59 15.24
N TYR A 28 20.85 -3.70 14.36
CA TYR A 28 20.35 -3.63 12.99
C TYR A 28 20.67 -4.91 12.21
N GLU A 29 21.87 -5.46 12.32
CA GLU A 29 22.22 -6.74 11.69
C GLU A 29 21.37 -7.91 12.21
N GLN A 30 21.03 -7.92 13.50
CA GLN A 30 20.10 -8.90 14.07
C GLN A 30 18.71 -8.76 13.48
N VAL A 31 18.19 -7.54 13.41
CA VAL A 31 16.88 -7.26 12.82
C VAL A 31 16.88 -7.62 11.33
N MET A 32 17.94 -7.27 10.59
CA MET A 32 18.12 -7.65 9.18
C MET A 32 18.12 -9.17 9.00
N THR A 33 18.78 -9.90 9.90
CA THR A 33 18.80 -11.37 9.89
C THR A 33 17.41 -11.95 10.16
N LEU A 34 16.73 -11.44 11.19
CA LEU A 34 15.37 -11.89 11.58
C LEU A 34 14.34 -11.65 10.48
N PHE A 35 14.50 -10.55 9.73
CA PHE A 35 13.54 -10.13 8.72
C PHE A 35 14.07 -10.26 7.29
N LEU A 36 15.04 -11.15 7.07
CA LEU A 36 15.55 -11.54 5.74
C LEU A 36 15.94 -10.33 4.87
N GLY A 37 16.52 -9.29 5.47
CA GLY A 37 17.05 -8.15 4.76
C GLY A 37 16.06 -7.04 4.37
N ARG A 38 14.82 -7.05 4.91
CA ARG A 38 13.75 -6.08 4.59
C ARG A 38 14.01 -4.67 5.14
N LYS A 39 14.92 -3.92 4.52
CA LYS A 39 15.38 -2.58 4.97
C LYS A 39 14.25 -1.56 5.11
N THR A 40 13.34 -1.51 4.15
CA THR A 40 12.24 -0.52 4.10
C THR A 40 11.28 -0.71 5.27
N MET A 41 10.99 -1.96 5.61
CA MET A 41 10.12 -2.33 6.72
C MET A 41 10.76 -1.94 8.06
N ILE A 42 12.06 -2.20 8.23
CA ILE A 42 12.80 -1.80 9.44
C ILE A 42 12.75 -0.28 9.62
N LYS A 43 12.99 0.47 8.53
CA LYS A 43 12.88 1.93 8.53
C LYS A 43 11.48 2.38 8.93
N THR A 44 10.46 1.86 8.25
CA THR A 44 9.05 2.20 8.47
C THR A 44 8.63 1.95 9.92
N ALA A 45 9.05 0.85 10.53
CA ALA A 45 8.72 0.54 11.92
C ALA A 45 9.31 1.58 12.89
N VAL A 46 10.56 2.01 12.67
CA VAL A 46 11.20 3.08 13.47
C VAL A 46 10.51 4.43 13.23
N GLU A 47 10.21 4.76 11.99
CA GLU A 47 9.49 5.98 11.61
C GLU A 47 8.08 6.04 12.24
N ASN A 48 7.33 4.94 12.19
CA ASN A 48 6.01 4.81 12.83
C ASN A 48 6.11 5.01 14.34
N MET A 49 7.11 4.40 14.98
CA MET A 49 7.33 4.59 16.41
C MET A 49 7.64 6.05 16.75
N LEU A 50 8.53 6.69 15.98
CA LEU A 50 8.90 8.09 16.19
C LEU A 50 7.68 8.99 16.06
N ASN A 51 6.85 8.74 15.03
CA ASN A 51 5.60 9.45 14.83
C ASN A 51 4.69 9.32 16.05
N PHE A 52 4.54 8.12 16.63
CA PHE A 52 3.72 7.94 17.83
C PHE A 52 4.27 8.67 19.06
N VAL A 53 5.57 8.57 19.34
CA VAL A 53 6.16 9.18 20.54
C VAL A 53 6.22 10.70 20.42
N LEU A 54 6.70 11.22 19.29
CA LEU A 54 6.90 12.66 19.10
C LEU A 54 5.57 13.41 18.94
N TYR A 55 4.52 12.75 18.45
CA TYR A 55 3.22 13.38 18.30
C TYR A 55 2.59 13.69 19.66
N ASP A 56 2.68 12.74 20.59
CA ASP A 56 2.17 12.91 21.95
C ASP A 56 3.14 13.70 22.84
N THR A 57 4.45 13.57 22.58
CA THR A 57 5.51 14.18 23.37
C THR A 57 6.66 14.70 22.48
N PRO A 58 6.55 15.91 21.91
CA PRO A 58 7.56 16.48 21.02
C PRO A 58 8.78 16.93 21.85
N LYS A 59 9.64 15.98 22.21
CA LYS A 59 10.89 16.17 22.94
C LYS A 59 12.02 15.36 22.28
N PRO A 60 13.27 15.81 22.37
CA PRO A 60 14.43 15.03 21.93
C PRO A 60 14.51 13.67 22.63
N ILE A 61 15.12 12.67 21.98
CA ILE A 61 15.16 11.27 22.46
C ILE A 61 15.85 11.15 23.83
N ASP A 62 16.86 11.99 24.11
CA ASP A 62 17.58 12.01 25.39
C ASP A 62 16.71 12.47 26.58
N GLN A 63 15.55 13.08 26.31
CA GLN A 63 14.58 13.51 27.32
C GLN A 63 13.40 12.55 27.48
N TRP A 64 13.34 11.49 26.68
CA TRP A 64 12.26 10.53 26.73
C TRP A 64 12.26 9.74 28.04
N LYS A 65 11.07 9.57 28.59
CA LYS A 65 10.82 8.75 29.76
C LYS A 65 10.09 7.48 29.34
N PHE A 66 10.11 6.47 30.20
CA PHE A 66 9.35 5.24 29.96
C PHE A 66 7.85 5.49 29.72
N SER A 67 7.28 6.53 30.34
CA SER A 67 5.90 6.95 30.11
C SER A 67 5.60 7.41 28.69
N ASP A 68 6.61 7.89 27.97
CA ASP A 68 6.49 8.44 26.62
C ASP A 68 6.53 7.32 25.57
N ILE A 69 7.27 6.24 25.85
CA ILE A 69 7.38 5.05 24.98
C ILE A 69 6.23 4.07 25.20
N LYS A 70 5.72 3.95 26.44
CA LYS A 70 4.67 3.00 26.78
C LYS A 70 3.44 3.01 25.84
N PRO A 71 2.94 4.17 25.35
CA PRO A 71 1.80 4.23 24.42
C PRO A 71 2.07 3.61 23.04
N VAL A 72 3.32 3.59 22.57
CA VAL A 72 3.74 3.07 21.24
C VAL A 72 3.13 1.70 20.97
N ARG A 73 3.18 0.84 21.99
CA ARG A 73 2.58 -0.49 22.00
C ARG A 73 1.11 -0.45 21.55
N SER A 74 0.27 0.31 22.26
CA SER A 74 -1.15 0.47 21.94
C SER A 74 -1.37 1.16 20.59
N SER A 75 -0.47 2.04 20.16
CA SER A 75 -0.54 2.67 18.84
C SER A 75 -0.28 1.67 17.71
N PHE A 76 0.67 0.75 17.86
CA PHE A 76 0.85 -0.35 16.91
C PHE A 76 -0.36 -1.28 16.88
N HIS A 77 -0.92 -1.64 18.03
CA HIS A 77 -2.20 -2.36 18.07
C HIS A 77 -3.26 -1.62 17.25
N TYR A 78 -3.43 -0.32 17.46
CA TYR A 78 -4.40 0.50 16.73
C TYR A 78 -4.12 0.54 15.21
N LEU A 79 -2.86 0.73 14.82
CA LEU A 79 -2.42 0.78 13.42
C LEU A 79 -2.81 -0.50 12.66
N TYR A 80 -2.68 -1.64 13.33
CA TYR A 80 -2.90 -2.95 12.74
C TYR A 80 -4.29 -3.53 13.01
N ARG A 81 -5.04 -3.01 13.99
CA ARG A 81 -6.38 -3.48 14.36
C ARG A 81 -7.41 -3.28 13.25
N ASN A 82 -7.27 -2.24 12.43
CA ASN A 82 -8.17 -1.97 11.30
C ASN A 82 -7.82 -2.78 10.04
N LYS A 83 -6.77 -3.60 10.12
CA LYS A 83 -6.35 -4.51 9.06
C LYS A 83 -6.61 -5.93 9.59
N SER A 84 -7.74 -6.52 9.20
CA SER A 84 -8.29 -7.76 9.78
C SER A 84 -7.69 -9.07 9.24
N THR A 85 -6.47 -9.06 8.70
CA THR A 85 -5.83 -10.29 8.15
C THR A 85 -4.69 -10.79 9.03
N ASN A 86 -4.40 -12.11 8.99
CA ASN A 86 -3.29 -12.73 9.75
C ASN A 86 -1.93 -12.10 9.49
N LYS A 87 -1.77 -11.54 8.29
CA LYS A 87 -0.58 -10.77 7.89
C LYS A 87 -0.28 -9.64 8.89
N ASN A 88 -1.29 -9.10 9.57
CA ASN A 88 -1.10 -8.00 10.52
C ASN A 88 -0.48 -8.44 11.84
N TYR A 89 -0.68 -9.68 12.31
CA TYR A 89 0.01 -10.15 13.51
C TYR A 89 1.51 -10.31 13.28
N ARG A 90 1.90 -10.84 12.11
CA ARG A 90 3.31 -10.90 11.72
C ARG A 90 3.91 -9.51 11.58
N LEU A 91 3.18 -8.56 11.00
CA LEU A 91 3.62 -7.16 10.92
C LEU A 91 3.74 -6.50 12.30
N ILE A 92 2.78 -6.69 13.21
CA ILE A 92 2.87 -6.21 14.60
C ILE A 92 4.11 -6.78 15.28
N VAL A 93 4.32 -8.11 15.22
CA VAL A 93 5.51 -8.75 15.82
C VAL A 93 6.78 -8.15 15.24
N THR A 94 6.79 -7.95 13.92
CA THR A 94 7.93 -7.41 13.21
C THR A 94 8.24 -5.99 13.66
N ASP A 95 7.26 -5.09 13.59
CA ASP A 95 7.42 -3.69 13.99
C ASP A 95 7.81 -3.57 15.46
N LEU A 96 7.14 -4.30 16.37
CA LEU A 96 7.49 -4.30 17.78
C LEU A 96 8.90 -4.85 18.04
N THR A 97 9.34 -5.85 17.25
CA THR A 97 10.70 -6.39 17.36
C THR A 97 11.73 -5.38 16.86
N VAL A 98 11.51 -4.75 15.70
CA VAL A 98 12.38 -3.69 15.17
C VAL A 98 12.50 -2.55 16.18
N VAL A 99 11.37 -2.06 16.69
CA VAL A 99 11.31 -0.98 17.68
C VAL A 99 12.06 -1.36 18.95
N ARG A 100 11.89 -2.59 19.44
CA ARG A 100 12.63 -3.08 20.62
C ARG A 100 14.14 -3.02 20.39
N TYR A 101 14.63 -3.48 19.23
CA TYR A 101 16.06 -3.47 18.92
C TYR A 101 16.62 -2.06 18.70
N TRP A 102 15.85 -1.16 18.08
CA TRP A 102 16.26 0.23 17.91
C TRP A 102 16.36 0.96 19.26
N LEU A 103 15.37 0.77 20.14
CA LEU A 103 15.39 1.34 21.50
C LEU A 103 16.49 0.74 22.38
N GLN A 104 16.81 -0.55 22.19
CA GLN A 104 17.96 -1.19 22.82
C GLN A 104 19.25 -0.49 22.43
N TRP A 105 19.50 -0.36 21.13
CA TRP A 105 20.69 0.28 20.61
C TRP A 105 20.82 1.73 21.09
N LEU A 106 19.74 2.51 21.08
CA LEU A 106 19.72 3.87 21.64
C LEU A 106 20.11 3.92 23.12
N THR A 107 19.71 2.90 23.90
CA THR A 107 20.10 2.78 25.31
C THR A 107 21.59 2.48 25.46
N GLU A 108 22.13 1.57 24.62
CA GLU A 108 23.53 1.14 24.65
C GLU A 108 24.50 2.28 24.28
N ILE A 109 24.13 3.13 23.31
CA ILE A 109 24.91 4.32 22.96
C ILE A 109 24.70 5.51 23.92
N GLY A 110 23.84 5.35 24.94
CA GLY A 110 23.54 6.40 25.92
C GLY A 110 22.66 7.54 25.41
N ALA A 111 22.03 7.39 24.25
CA ALA A 111 21.09 8.35 23.68
C ALA A 111 19.71 8.29 24.35
N LEU A 112 19.32 7.14 24.89
CA LEU A 112 18.08 6.93 25.63
C LEU A 112 18.35 6.53 27.07
N HIS A 113 17.91 7.34 28.02
CA HIS A 113 18.15 7.11 29.46
C HIS A 113 17.05 6.26 30.12
N ILE A 114 16.69 5.15 29.48
CA ILE A 114 15.73 4.17 29.99
C ILE A 114 16.44 2.83 30.10
N GLU A 115 16.36 2.17 31.25
CA GLU A 115 17.00 0.87 31.41
C GLU A 115 16.40 -0.16 30.43
N TYR A 116 17.28 -0.89 29.73
CA TYR A 116 16.88 -1.86 28.70
C TYR A 116 15.84 -2.88 29.20
N ARG A 117 15.92 -3.33 30.45
CA ARG A 117 14.93 -4.28 31.03
C ARG A 117 13.48 -3.75 30.97
N PHE A 118 13.27 -2.44 31.02
CA PHE A 118 11.93 -1.86 30.89
C PHE A 118 11.44 -1.90 29.45
N ILE A 119 12.33 -1.66 28.49
CA ILE A 119 12.05 -1.81 27.05
C ILE A 119 11.76 -3.28 26.74
N GLU A 120 12.60 -4.20 27.22
CA GLU A 120 12.39 -5.64 27.03
C GLU A 120 11.03 -6.07 27.58
N ASN A 121 10.71 -5.72 28.83
CA ASN A 121 9.43 -6.08 29.44
C ASN A 121 8.22 -5.44 28.75
N LEU A 122 8.38 -4.26 28.15
CA LEU A 122 7.30 -3.60 27.42
C LEU A 122 6.87 -4.38 26.17
N PHE A 123 7.81 -5.00 25.47
CA PHE A 123 7.54 -5.65 24.18
C PHE A 123 7.54 -7.19 24.25
N LYS A 124 8.24 -7.80 25.20
CA LYS A 124 8.46 -9.25 25.28
C LYS A 124 7.15 -10.03 25.39
N ASP A 125 6.23 -9.59 26.24
CA ASP A 125 4.97 -10.30 26.45
C ASP A 125 4.06 -10.23 25.22
N GLU A 126 4.03 -9.08 24.52
CA GLU A 126 3.27 -8.93 23.28
C GLU A 126 3.89 -9.68 22.11
N ILE A 127 5.20 -9.58 21.92
CA ILE A 127 5.90 -10.37 20.91
C ILE A 127 5.65 -11.85 21.17
N ALA A 128 5.82 -12.33 22.41
CA ALA A 128 5.55 -13.72 22.76
C ALA A 128 4.07 -14.12 22.60
N PHE A 129 3.12 -13.21 22.89
CA PHE A 129 1.70 -13.43 22.66
C PHE A 129 1.43 -13.64 21.17
N TYR A 130 1.88 -12.72 20.32
CA TYR A 130 1.62 -12.79 18.89
C TYR A 130 2.40 -13.89 18.18
N THR A 131 3.64 -14.18 18.58
CA THR A 131 4.39 -15.33 18.07
C THR A 131 3.71 -16.65 18.43
N ARG A 132 3.20 -16.78 19.67
CA ARG A 132 2.42 -17.97 20.04
C ARG A 132 1.11 -18.05 19.27
N TYR A 133 0.42 -16.92 19.08
CA TYR A 133 -0.83 -16.88 18.34
C TYR A 133 -0.63 -17.33 16.87
N ASP A 134 0.42 -16.82 16.21
CA ASP A 134 0.80 -17.22 14.86
C ASP A 134 1.17 -18.72 14.80
N TYR A 135 1.98 -19.20 15.75
CA TYR A 135 2.37 -20.62 15.84
C TYR A 135 1.18 -21.55 16.11
N PHE A 136 0.28 -21.20 17.04
CA PHE A 136 -0.91 -22.01 17.35
C PHE A 136 -1.84 -22.08 16.15
N ARG A 137 -1.96 -21.02 15.37
CA ARG A 137 -2.81 -21.01 14.16
C ARG A 137 -2.16 -21.77 12.99
N ASP A 138 -0.85 -21.65 12.78
CA ASP A 138 -0.13 -22.48 11.80
C ASP A 138 -0.25 -23.97 12.18
N TYR A 139 -0.18 -24.27 13.48
CA TYR A 139 -0.43 -25.61 14.01
C TYR A 139 -1.89 -26.06 13.80
N GLU A 140 -2.89 -25.22 14.09
CA GLU A 140 -4.29 -25.53 13.80
C GLU A 140 -4.52 -25.76 12.31
N THR A 141 -3.95 -24.93 11.44
CA THR A 141 -4.04 -25.08 9.98
C THR A 141 -3.40 -26.40 9.53
N SER A 142 -2.26 -26.78 10.12
CA SER A 142 -1.60 -28.06 9.85
C SER A 142 -2.41 -29.27 10.34
N CYS A 143 -3.00 -29.18 11.54
CA CYS A 143 -3.89 -30.19 12.11
C CYS A 143 -5.19 -30.31 11.32
N GLU A 144 -5.76 -29.19 10.85
CA GLU A 144 -6.95 -29.17 10.00
C GLU A 144 -6.66 -29.77 8.62
N ALA A 145 -5.48 -29.51 8.04
CA ALA A 145 -5.00 -30.17 6.82
C ALA A 145 -4.81 -31.68 7.02
N GLU A 146 -4.22 -32.11 8.14
CA GLU A 146 -4.04 -33.51 8.49
C GLU A 146 -5.38 -34.21 8.77
N VAL A 147 -6.29 -33.57 9.51
CA VAL A 147 -7.65 -34.08 9.76
C VAL A 147 -8.45 -34.15 8.47
N SER A 148 -8.31 -33.19 7.56
CA SER A 148 -8.97 -33.22 6.25
C SER A 148 -8.41 -34.32 5.34
N SER A 149 -7.09 -34.54 5.39
CA SER A 149 -6.43 -35.69 4.73
C SER A 149 -6.93 -37.01 5.30
N ASN A 150 -7.01 -37.13 6.63
CA ASN A 150 -7.49 -38.33 7.33
C ASN A 150 -8.99 -38.57 7.11
N LYS A 151 -9.83 -37.52 7.09
CA LYS A 151 -11.26 -37.61 6.72
C LYS A 151 -11.43 -38.04 5.28
N SER A 152 -10.59 -37.55 4.36
CA SER A 152 -10.58 -37.97 2.95
C SER A 152 -10.16 -39.44 2.80
N ALA A 153 -9.15 -39.88 3.56
CA ALA A 153 -8.73 -41.28 3.62
C ALA A 153 -9.80 -42.18 4.24
N GLU A 154 -10.47 -41.76 5.32
CA GLU A 154 -11.55 -42.51 5.94
C GLU A 154 -12.81 -42.53 5.07
N LYS A 155 -13.12 -41.44 4.37
CA LYS A 155 -14.18 -41.41 3.35
C LYS A 155 -13.90 -42.42 2.25
N ARG A 156 -12.67 -42.48 1.73
CA ARG A 156 -12.26 -43.52 0.76
C ARG A 156 -12.38 -44.94 1.34
N ARG A 157 -12.03 -45.14 2.63
CA ARG A 157 -12.22 -46.43 3.32
C ARG A 157 -13.70 -46.77 3.49
N ILE A 158 -14.55 -45.82 3.82
CA ILE A 158 -16.00 -45.99 3.95
C ILE A 158 -16.61 -46.25 2.58
N GLU A 159 -16.19 -45.57 1.52
CA GLU A 159 -16.62 -45.82 0.15
C GLU A 159 -16.19 -47.21 -0.33
N GLN A 160 -14.96 -47.65 -0.03
CA GLN A 160 -14.52 -49.02 -0.29
C GLN A 160 -15.30 -50.05 0.53
N LYS A 161 -15.55 -49.78 1.81
CA LYS A 161 -16.39 -50.63 2.68
C LYS A 161 -17.83 -50.64 2.19
N SER A 162 -18.35 -49.53 1.68
CA SER A 162 -19.69 -49.36 1.15
C SER A 162 -19.82 -50.07 -0.20
N ALA A 163 -18.80 -50.00 -1.07
CA ALA A 163 -18.71 -50.80 -2.29
C ALA A 163 -18.67 -52.31 -1.96
N ARG A 164 -17.88 -52.72 -0.98
CA ARG A 164 -17.87 -54.11 -0.47
C ARG A 164 -19.19 -54.51 0.18
N LYS A 165 -19.83 -53.60 0.91
CA LYS A 165 -21.13 -53.81 1.55
C LYS A 165 -22.26 -53.79 0.53
N ASN A 166 -22.14 -53.07 -0.59
CA ASN A 166 -23.07 -53.07 -1.70
C ASN A 166 -22.89 -54.33 -2.54
N ALA A 167 -21.68 -54.84 -2.70
CA ALA A 167 -21.44 -56.19 -3.21
C ALA A 167 -22.06 -57.26 -2.30
N ARG A 168 -21.88 -57.13 -0.97
CA ARG A 168 -22.53 -58.01 0.04
C ARG A 168 -24.04 -57.76 0.19
N LYS A 169 -24.56 -56.57 -0.12
CA LYS A 169 -26.00 -56.27 -0.12
C LYS A 169 -26.63 -56.66 -1.44
N GLN A 170 -25.91 -56.73 -2.56
CA GLN A 170 -26.36 -57.50 -3.71
C GLN A 170 -26.48 -58.99 -3.35
N SER A 171 -25.64 -59.49 -2.44
CA SER A 171 -25.78 -60.86 -1.91
C SER A 171 -26.76 -61.00 -0.73
N ALA A 172 -27.14 -59.91 -0.05
CA ALA A 172 -27.97 -59.92 1.17
C ALA A 172 -29.28 -59.12 1.06
N LYS A 173 -29.57 -58.48 -0.08
CA LYS A 173 -30.90 -58.04 -0.52
C LYS A 173 -31.71 -59.27 -1.01
N THR A 174 -31.63 -60.26 -0.14
CA THR A 174 -32.30 -61.55 0.01
C THR A 174 -32.77 -61.69 1.47
N GLY A 175 -32.66 -60.63 2.30
CA GLY A 175 -32.97 -60.66 3.73
C GLY A 175 -33.33 -59.28 4.30
N MET A 176 -34.63 -59.02 4.29
CA MET A 176 -35.47 -58.14 5.14
C MET A 176 -34.87 -57.06 6.07
N GLU A 177 -35.39 -55.84 5.86
CA GLU A 177 -36.16 -54.97 6.77
C GLU A 177 -36.02 -54.99 8.33
N LYS A 178 -35.86 -53.77 8.88
CA LYS A 178 -36.74 -53.03 9.83
C LYS A 178 -36.14 -52.50 11.16
N ALA A 179 -36.48 -51.22 11.43
CA ALA A 179 -36.79 -50.54 12.73
C ALA A 179 -35.63 -50.24 13.71
N LEU A 180 -35.56 -49.17 14.52
CA LEU A 180 -36.42 -48.01 14.85
C LEU A 180 -35.58 -46.90 15.56
N THR A 181 -36.14 -45.68 15.64
CA THR A 181 -35.81 -44.42 16.36
C THR A 181 -35.69 -44.59 17.90
N GLY A 182 -35.03 -43.78 18.76
CA GLY A 182 -34.64 -42.36 18.83
C GLY A 182 -35.17 -41.77 20.16
N HIS A 183 -34.45 -40.92 20.92
CA HIS A 183 -34.99 -39.91 21.89
C HIS A 183 -33.92 -39.01 22.55
N THR A 184 -34.32 -37.75 22.83
CA THR A 184 -33.52 -36.57 23.22
C THR A 184 -33.97 -36.03 24.60
N ARG A 185 -33.11 -35.33 25.37
CA ARG A 185 -33.56 -34.38 26.43
C ARG A 185 -32.51 -33.28 26.74
N LYS A 186 -32.98 -32.05 26.96
CA LYS A 186 -32.26 -30.77 27.17
C LYS A 186 -32.53 -30.15 28.57
N ASN A 187 -31.76 -29.09 28.86
CA ASN A 187 -31.96 -27.93 29.80
C ASN A 187 -31.30 -28.05 31.20
N SER A 188 -30.75 -27.00 31.82
CA SER A 188 -31.04 -25.55 31.79
C SER A 188 -29.86 -24.68 32.27
N LYS A 189 -29.93 -23.37 31.95
CA LYS A 189 -28.96 -22.28 32.15
C LYS A 189 -29.33 -21.45 33.42
N LYS A 190 -28.35 -20.81 34.08
CA LYS A 190 -28.52 -19.87 35.20
C LYS A 190 -27.89 -18.51 34.85
N ILE A 191 -28.52 -17.39 35.22
CA ILE A 191 -28.10 -16.00 34.95
C ILE A 191 -27.83 -15.29 36.29
N SER A 192 -26.83 -14.40 36.34
CA SER A 192 -26.56 -13.48 37.47
C SER A 192 -26.32 -12.04 36.98
N LYS A 193 -26.60 -11.07 37.86
CA LYS A 193 -26.71 -9.61 37.63
C LYS A 193 -25.36 -8.88 37.51
N PRO A 194 -25.27 -7.74 36.80
CA PRO A 194 -24.04 -6.97 36.69
C PRO A 194 -23.93 -5.80 37.70
N ALA A 195 -22.69 -5.46 38.04
CA ALA A 195 -22.27 -4.28 38.79
C ALA A 195 -21.86 -3.13 37.83
N ILE A 196 -21.88 -1.90 38.34
CA ILE A 196 -21.65 -0.65 37.61
C ILE A 196 -20.25 -0.11 37.95
N ILE A 197 -19.29 -0.09 37.01
CA ILE A 197 -18.01 0.66 37.11
C ILE A 197 -17.56 1.13 35.69
N THR A 198 -17.00 2.35 35.59
CA THR A 198 -16.19 3.00 34.51
C THR A 198 -16.64 3.05 33.03
N ASP A 199 -17.51 4.00 32.71
CA ASP A 199 -18.16 4.22 31.39
C ASP A 199 -17.25 4.17 30.13
N LYS A 200 -16.09 4.84 30.09
CA LYS A 200 -15.27 4.86 28.85
C LYS A 200 -14.43 3.60 28.63
N ALA A 201 -13.78 3.10 29.68
CA ALA A 201 -12.98 1.88 29.60
C ALA A 201 -13.86 0.65 29.42
N ASP A 202 -15.03 0.62 30.06
CA ASP A 202 -16.02 -0.44 29.90
C ASP A 202 -16.69 -0.37 28.53
N ARG A 203 -16.94 0.83 27.98
CA ARG A 203 -17.44 0.97 26.60
C ARG A 203 -16.42 0.44 25.59
N LEU A 204 -15.15 0.82 25.70
CA LEU A 204 -14.09 0.30 24.84
C LEU A 204 -13.93 -1.23 25.02
N ALA A 205 -13.91 -1.73 26.25
CA ALA A 205 -13.79 -3.17 26.52
C ALA A 205 -15.05 -3.98 26.09
N LYS A 206 -16.21 -3.33 25.99
CA LYS A 206 -17.46 -3.92 25.48
C LYS A 206 -17.49 -3.91 23.96
N GLU A 207 -17.07 -2.82 23.33
CA GLU A 207 -16.84 -2.73 21.88
C GLU A 207 -15.81 -3.78 21.46
N ASP A 208 -14.68 -3.90 22.15
CA ASP A 208 -13.65 -4.92 21.90
C ASP A 208 -14.21 -6.35 22.02
N ARG A 209 -15.02 -6.62 23.06
CA ARG A 209 -15.65 -7.94 23.23
C ARG A 209 -16.66 -8.25 22.13
N LEU A 210 -17.51 -7.29 21.78
CA LEU A 210 -18.49 -7.43 20.71
C LEU A 210 -17.77 -7.74 19.39
N LEU A 211 -16.72 -7.00 19.07
CA LEU A 211 -15.93 -7.21 17.85
C LEU A 211 -15.27 -8.59 17.82
N ASN A 212 -14.64 -9.02 18.91
CA ASN A 212 -14.05 -10.36 18.98
C ASN A 212 -15.10 -11.48 18.86
N GLU A 213 -16.30 -11.27 19.41
CA GLU A 213 -17.42 -12.22 19.25
C GLU A 213 -17.90 -12.26 17.80
N MET A 214 -18.05 -11.10 17.15
CA MET A 214 -18.42 -10.99 15.74
C MET A 214 -17.37 -11.65 14.82
N ASP A 215 -16.09 -11.38 15.04
CA ASP A 215 -14.98 -12.01 14.30
C ASP A 215 -15.01 -13.53 14.46
N SER A 216 -15.25 -14.02 15.69
CA SER A 216 -15.33 -15.45 15.94
C SER A 216 -16.52 -16.11 15.24
N GLU A 217 -17.69 -15.46 15.22
CA GLU A 217 -18.88 -16.00 14.53
C GLU A 217 -18.73 -15.95 13.01
N LEU A 218 -18.16 -14.86 12.49
CA LEU A 218 -17.85 -14.71 11.06
C LEU A 218 -16.83 -15.76 10.60
N LEU A 219 -15.77 -16.02 11.36
CA LEU A 219 -14.80 -17.08 11.04
C LEU A 219 -15.45 -18.46 11.02
N LYS A 220 -16.36 -18.76 11.96
CA LYS A 220 -17.13 -20.02 11.95
C LYS A 220 -18.00 -20.12 10.69
N LEU A 221 -18.64 -19.01 10.31
CA LEU A 221 -19.48 -18.94 9.12
C LEU A 221 -18.67 -19.14 7.84
N ILE A 222 -17.50 -18.50 7.72
CA ILE A 222 -16.59 -18.69 6.58
C ILE A 222 -16.12 -20.14 6.53
N LYS A 223 -15.64 -20.73 7.64
CA LYS A 223 -15.26 -22.15 7.70
C LYS A 223 -16.42 -23.08 7.32
N ALA A 224 -17.66 -22.73 7.67
CA ALA A 224 -18.83 -23.49 7.23
C ALA A 224 -19.05 -23.35 5.72
N PHE A 225 -18.87 -22.15 5.16
CA PHE A 225 -18.98 -21.90 3.72
C PHE A 225 -17.89 -22.60 2.92
N GLU A 226 -16.65 -22.67 3.42
CA GLU A 226 -15.53 -23.43 2.82
C GLU A 226 -15.87 -24.91 2.58
N ASN A 227 -16.74 -25.46 3.43
CA ASN A 227 -17.21 -26.84 3.31
C ASN A 227 -18.41 -26.99 2.36
N ASP A 228 -19.04 -25.89 1.92
CA ASP A 228 -20.13 -25.90 0.96
C ASP A 228 -19.62 -26.18 -0.47
N PRO A 229 -20.32 -27.00 -1.28
CA PRO A 229 -19.93 -27.24 -2.67
C PRO A 229 -19.75 -25.97 -3.51
N LYS A 230 -20.47 -24.89 -3.19
CA LYS A 230 -20.36 -23.59 -3.89
C LYS A 230 -18.98 -22.95 -3.71
N TRP A 231 -18.30 -23.14 -2.58
CA TRP A 231 -16.93 -22.64 -2.35
C TRP A 231 -15.95 -23.21 -3.37
N ARG A 232 -16.04 -24.52 -3.63
CA ARG A 232 -15.12 -25.24 -4.53
C ARG A 232 -15.19 -24.78 -5.98
N ILE A 233 -16.31 -24.20 -6.39
CA ILE A 233 -16.47 -23.61 -7.73
C ILE A 233 -15.52 -22.42 -7.87
N PHE A 234 -15.36 -21.62 -6.82
CA PHE A 234 -14.55 -20.41 -6.84
C PHE A 234 -13.07 -20.66 -6.62
N THR A 235 -12.70 -21.67 -5.83
CA THR A 235 -11.29 -22.03 -5.62
C THR A 235 -10.58 -22.52 -6.87
N GLN A 236 -11.31 -22.71 -7.99
CA GLN A 236 -10.72 -22.96 -9.31
C GLN A 236 -10.26 -21.68 -10.02
N GLN A 237 -10.81 -20.53 -9.63
CA GLN A 237 -10.57 -19.22 -10.26
C GLN A 237 -9.86 -18.24 -9.32
N PHE A 238 -10.10 -18.35 -8.02
CA PHE A 238 -9.57 -17.47 -6.98
C PHE A 238 -8.89 -18.27 -5.89
N GLU A 239 -7.87 -17.71 -5.26
CA GLU A 239 -7.25 -18.32 -4.09
C GLU A 239 -8.20 -18.30 -2.88
N SER A 240 -8.13 -19.33 -2.02
CA SER A 240 -8.98 -19.45 -0.83
C SER A 240 -8.86 -18.22 0.08
N GLU A 241 -7.63 -17.75 0.31
CA GLU A 241 -7.34 -16.57 1.13
C GLU A 241 -8.01 -15.30 0.56
N TYR A 242 -8.09 -15.18 -0.77
CA TYR A 242 -8.74 -14.06 -1.43
C TYR A 242 -10.25 -14.06 -1.16
N ILE A 243 -10.91 -15.22 -1.26
CA ILE A 243 -12.34 -15.37 -0.97
C ILE A 243 -12.65 -15.09 0.51
N GLU A 244 -11.84 -15.62 1.42
CA GLU A 244 -11.94 -15.35 2.87
C GLU A 244 -11.81 -13.85 3.15
N THR A 245 -10.78 -13.21 2.59
CA THR A 245 -10.54 -11.77 2.74
C THR A 245 -11.71 -10.95 2.19
N LEU A 246 -12.26 -11.34 1.05
CA LEU A 246 -13.40 -10.68 0.42
C LEU A 246 -14.62 -10.63 1.36
N ILE A 247 -14.99 -11.78 1.90
CA ILE A 247 -16.16 -11.92 2.77
C ILE A 247 -15.92 -11.22 4.10
N THR A 248 -14.74 -11.42 4.68
CA THR A 248 -14.37 -10.83 5.97
C THR A 248 -14.43 -9.31 5.92
N ARG A 249 -13.85 -8.69 4.88
CA ARG A 249 -13.82 -7.23 4.75
C ARG A 249 -15.20 -6.58 4.61
N ILE A 250 -16.13 -7.26 3.94
CA ILE A 250 -17.51 -6.77 3.83
C ILE A 250 -18.21 -6.88 5.19
N ALA A 251 -18.09 -8.03 5.84
CA ALA A 251 -18.71 -8.27 7.13
C ALA A 251 -18.17 -7.34 8.22
N ASP A 252 -16.85 -7.15 8.28
CA ASP A 252 -16.22 -6.17 9.15
C ASP A 252 -16.83 -4.79 8.91
N LYS A 253 -16.96 -4.35 7.66
CA LYS A 253 -17.41 -2.99 7.38
C LYS A 253 -18.87 -2.77 7.75
N MET A 254 -19.73 -3.75 7.48
CA MET A 254 -21.13 -3.76 7.93
C MET A 254 -21.20 -3.62 9.45
N SER A 255 -20.42 -4.44 10.14
CA SER A 255 -20.33 -4.47 11.61
C SER A 255 -19.80 -3.15 12.20
N PHE A 256 -18.69 -2.63 11.66
CA PHE A 256 -18.03 -1.44 12.20
C PHE A 256 -18.73 -0.13 11.86
N THR A 257 -19.32 -0.01 10.66
CA THR A 257 -19.85 1.27 10.17
C THR A 257 -21.34 1.40 10.42
N PHE A 258 -22.07 0.30 10.24
CA PHE A 258 -23.52 0.30 10.38
C PHE A 258 -23.95 -0.31 11.72
N HIS A 259 -23.01 -0.90 12.48
CA HIS A 259 -23.29 -1.57 13.75
C HIS A 259 -24.30 -2.71 13.59
N GLU A 260 -24.24 -3.39 12.45
CA GLU A 260 -25.16 -4.47 12.09
C GLU A 260 -24.46 -5.82 12.17
N ASP A 261 -25.05 -6.72 12.96
CA ASP A 261 -24.73 -8.15 12.89
C ASP A 261 -25.10 -8.73 11.51
N PRO A 262 -24.48 -9.84 11.06
CA PRO A 262 -24.82 -10.47 9.78
C PRO A 262 -26.32 -10.69 9.56
N ASP A 263 -27.09 -11.01 10.61
CA ASP A 263 -28.54 -11.23 10.52
C ASP A 263 -29.37 -9.93 10.39
N GLN A 264 -28.73 -8.77 10.56
CA GLN A 264 -29.34 -7.44 10.55
C GLN A 264 -29.02 -6.63 9.28
N TRP A 265 -28.00 -7.02 8.52
CA TRP A 265 -27.51 -6.30 7.34
C TRP A 265 -28.61 -5.74 6.45
N ASP A 266 -28.70 -4.44 6.26
CA ASP A 266 -29.70 -3.85 5.34
C ASP A 266 -29.20 -3.59 3.92
N GLU A 267 -30.14 -3.32 2.99
CA GLU A 267 -29.78 -3.10 1.58
C GLU A 267 -28.95 -1.82 1.39
N GLU A 268 -29.17 -0.81 2.22
CA GLU A 268 -28.52 0.49 2.09
C GLU A 268 -27.06 0.41 2.58
N GLY A 269 -26.85 -0.10 3.79
CA GLY A 269 -25.53 -0.33 4.36
C GLY A 269 -24.69 -1.28 3.52
N PHE A 270 -25.30 -2.34 3.00
CA PHE A 270 -24.62 -3.28 2.10
C PHE A 270 -24.22 -2.61 0.78
N GLN A 271 -25.10 -1.82 0.16
CA GLN A 271 -24.77 -1.09 -1.07
C GLN A 271 -23.69 -0.02 -0.85
N GLU A 272 -23.74 0.74 0.24
CA GLU A 272 -22.72 1.75 0.54
C GLU A 272 -21.37 1.11 0.89
N THR A 273 -21.35 -0.05 1.57
CA THR A 273 -20.14 -0.85 1.78
C THR A 273 -19.51 -1.27 0.45
N LEU A 274 -20.32 -1.75 -0.49
CA LEU A 274 -19.84 -2.15 -1.82
C LEU A 274 -19.39 -0.97 -2.69
N LYS A 275 -20.06 0.17 -2.57
CA LYS A 275 -19.73 1.35 -3.37
C LYS A 275 -18.43 2.02 -2.93
N TRP A 276 -18.25 2.24 -1.62
CA TRP A 276 -17.08 2.96 -1.11
C TRP A 276 -15.95 2.01 -0.79
N ARG A 277 -16.17 1.01 0.08
CA ARG A 277 -15.06 0.23 0.58
C ARG A 277 -14.55 -0.76 -0.47
N PHE A 278 -15.52 -1.47 -1.04
CA PHE A 278 -15.22 -2.54 -1.96
C PHE A 278 -14.61 -2.02 -3.28
N ALA A 279 -15.20 -0.96 -3.87
CA ALA A 279 -14.64 -0.38 -5.08
C ALA A 279 -13.29 0.33 -4.87
N LEU A 280 -13.06 0.98 -3.70
CA LEU A 280 -11.91 1.86 -3.52
C LEU A 280 -10.70 1.22 -2.83
N GLU A 281 -10.87 0.26 -1.91
CA GLU A 281 -9.72 -0.35 -1.20
C GLU A 281 -9.45 -1.81 -1.53
N MET A 282 -10.44 -2.60 -1.95
CA MET A 282 -10.18 -4.02 -2.20
C MET A 282 -9.30 -4.20 -3.45
N ASN A 283 -8.27 -5.04 -3.35
CA ASN A 283 -7.18 -5.19 -4.31
C ASN A 283 -7.55 -6.06 -5.53
N TYR A 284 -8.67 -5.79 -6.18
CA TYR A 284 -9.11 -6.49 -7.39
C TYR A 284 -9.30 -5.54 -8.57
N PHE A 285 -9.10 -6.09 -9.76
CA PHE A 285 -9.23 -5.43 -11.06
C PHE A 285 -10.68 -5.45 -11.55
N LEU A 286 -10.98 -4.57 -12.52
CA LEU A 286 -12.32 -4.44 -13.09
C LEU A 286 -12.83 -5.74 -13.74
N ASP A 287 -11.96 -6.52 -14.36
CA ASP A 287 -12.26 -7.80 -15.00
C ASP A 287 -12.51 -8.93 -13.98
N GLU A 288 -12.06 -8.78 -12.74
CA GLU A 288 -12.34 -9.71 -11.63
C GLU A 288 -13.75 -9.49 -11.02
N LEU A 289 -14.39 -8.33 -11.29
CA LEU A 289 -15.69 -7.95 -10.71
C LEU A 289 -16.82 -9.00 -10.92
N PRO A 290 -16.97 -9.66 -12.09
CA PRO A 290 -18.00 -10.69 -12.26
C PRO A 290 -17.80 -11.89 -11.34
N GLY A 291 -16.57 -12.36 -11.17
CA GLY A 291 -16.27 -13.50 -10.29
C GLY A 291 -16.49 -13.15 -8.82
N VAL A 292 -16.06 -11.96 -8.42
CA VAL A 292 -16.37 -11.36 -7.12
C VAL A 292 -17.88 -11.29 -6.86
N ALA A 293 -18.66 -10.76 -7.81
CA ALA A 293 -20.10 -10.66 -7.67
C ALA A 293 -20.77 -12.04 -7.49
N GLN A 294 -20.25 -13.06 -8.19
CA GLN A 294 -20.75 -14.43 -8.06
C GLN A 294 -20.39 -15.03 -6.69
N ILE A 295 -19.19 -14.78 -6.17
CA ILE A 295 -18.79 -15.19 -4.81
C ILE A 295 -19.77 -14.65 -3.79
N LEU A 296 -20.05 -13.34 -3.83
CA LEU A 296 -20.95 -12.69 -2.88
C LEU A 296 -22.40 -13.19 -2.99
N GLN A 297 -22.91 -13.42 -4.20
CA GLN A 297 -24.24 -14.02 -4.39
C GLN A 297 -24.34 -15.43 -3.80
N ASN A 298 -23.30 -16.24 -3.99
CA ASN A 298 -23.26 -17.60 -3.46
C ASN A 298 -23.10 -17.62 -1.94
N PHE A 299 -22.31 -16.71 -1.38
CA PHE A 299 -22.17 -16.53 0.05
C PHE A 299 -23.51 -16.14 0.70
N LEU A 300 -24.20 -15.11 0.17
CA LEU A 300 -25.53 -14.71 0.65
C LEU A 300 -26.56 -15.85 0.53
N THR A 301 -26.49 -16.63 -0.55
CA THR A 301 -27.35 -17.83 -0.72
C THR A 301 -27.07 -18.87 0.36
N PHE A 302 -25.79 -19.16 0.62
CA PHE A 302 -25.38 -20.07 1.67
C PHE A 302 -25.87 -19.59 3.05
N GLU A 303 -25.68 -18.31 3.40
CA GLU A 303 -26.16 -17.75 4.66
C GLU A 303 -27.68 -17.93 4.84
N GLY A 304 -28.45 -17.76 3.77
CA GLY A 304 -29.89 -18.01 3.74
C GLY A 304 -30.27 -19.48 3.94
N GLU A 305 -29.49 -20.41 3.37
CA GLU A 305 -29.71 -21.87 3.47
C GLU A 305 -29.35 -22.42 4.87
N VAL A 306 -28.26 -21.94 5.46
CA VAL A 306 -27.81 -22.36 6.80
C VAL A 306 -28.45 -21.59 7.95
N GLY A 307 -29.25 -20.56 7.63
CA GLY A 307 -30.10 -19.84 8.59
C GLY A 307 -29.39 -18.73 9.36
N TYR A 308 -28.22 -18.26 8.90
CA TYR A 308 -27.58 -17.04 9.43
C TYR A 308 -28.31 -15.80 8.92
N LEU A 309 -28.82 -15.85 7.70
CA LEU A 309 -29.76 -14.86 7.16
C LEU A 309 -31.14 -15.50 6.96
N LYS A 310 -32.20 -14.71 7.13
CA LYS A 310 -33.53 -15.13 6.66
C LYS A 310 -33.49 -15.26 5.13
N PRO A 311 -34.06 -16.32 4.51
CA PRO A 311 -34.00 -16.51 3.06
C PRO A 311 -34.47 -15.29 2.24
N ALA A 312 -35.55 -14.63 2.69
CA ALA A 312 -36.07 -13.42 2.03
C ALA A 312 -35.08 -12.24 2.11
N LYS A 313 -34.31 -12.15 3.19
CA LYS A 313 -33.30 -11.12 3.40
C LYS A 313 -32.07 -11.37 2.54
N ALA A 314 -31.59 -12.62 2.49
CA ALA A 314 -30.52 -13.04 1.59
C ALA A 314 -30.87 -12.73 0.12
N GLU A 315 -32.11 -13.01 -0.31
CA GLU A 315 -32.56 -12.66 -1.66
C GLU A 315 -32.58 -11.14 -1.90
N SER A 316 -33.10 -10.36 -0.95
CA SER A 316 -33.08 -8.89 -0.99
C SER A 316 -31.66 -8.33 -1.13
N LEU A 317 -30.69 -8.83 -0.36
CA LEU A 317 -29.28 -8.41 -0.46
C LEU A 317 -28.64 -8.81 -1.80
N LYS A 318 -29.00 -9.96 -2.39
CA LYS A 318 -28.55 -10.32 -3.74
C LYS A 318 -29.09 -9.38 -4.82
N GLN A 319 -30.35 -8.97 -4.72
CA GLN A 319 -30.92 -7.98 -5.64
C GLN A 319 -30.25 -6.61 -5.46
N ALA A 320 -29.96 -6.22 -4.20
CA ALA A 320 -29.18 -5.02 -3.89
C ALA A 320 -27.76 -5.07 -4.51
N LEU A 321 -27.07 -6.21 -4.44
CA LEU A 321 -25.79 -6.43 -5.12
C LEU A 321 -25.91 -6.19 -6.63
N ILE A 322 -26.85 -6.85 -7.30
CA ILE A 322 -27.05 -6.70 -8.76
C ILE A 322 -27.30 -5.23 -9.12
N LYS A 323 -28.11 -4.53 -8.32
CA LYS A 323 -28.43 -3.11 -8.52
C LYS A 323 -27.22 -2.18 -8.37
N ILE A 324 -26.28 -2.48 -7.47
CA ILE A 324 -25.12 -1.62 -7.21
C ILE A 324 -23.92 -1.90 -8.14
N LEU A 325 -23.83 -3.09 -8.73
CA LEU A 325 -22.71 -3.49 -9.60
C LEU A 325 -22.38 -2.48 -10.73
N PRO A 326 -23.34 -1.84 -11.43
CA PRO A 326 -23.01 -0.82 -12.43
C PRO A 326 -22.26 0.39 -11.86
N LYS A 327 -22.59 0.82 -10.63
CA LYS A 327 -21.89 1.93 -9.95
C LYS A 327 -20.50 1.51 -9.48
N VAL A 328 -20.37 0.29 -8.96
CA VAL A 328 -19.06 -0.30 -8.60
C VAL A 328 -18.18 -0.38 -9.83
N LYS A 329 -18.72 -0.88 -10.96
CA LYS A 329 -18.02 -0.94 -12.25
C LYS A 329 -17.56 0.44 -12.71
N ALA A 330 -18.43 1.45 -12.68
CA ALA A 330 -18.07 2.82 -13.06
C ALA A 330 -16.93 3.38 -12.20
N THR A 331 -16.96 3.12 -10.89
CA THR A 331 -15.92 3.54 -9.94
C THR A 331 -14.59 2.84 -10.23
N LEU A 332 -14.63 1.53 -10.51
CA LEU A 332 -13.45 0.72 -10.85
C LEU A 332 -12.81 1.05 -12.20
N SER A 333 -13.55 1.66 -13.12
CA SER A 333 -13.04 2.09 -14.41
C SER A 333 -12.14 3.33 -14.33
N ASP A 334 -12.12 4.03 -13.20
CA ASP A 334 -11.33 5.23 -13.00
C ASP A 334 -10.41 5.08 -11.78
N GLU A 335 -9.14 4.81 -12.05
CA GLU A 335 -8.09 4.61 -11.04
C GLU A 335 -7.85 5.85 -10.18
N ALA A 336 -8.28 7.04 -10.61
CA ALA A 336 -8.18 8.24 -9.79
C ALA A 336 -9.05 8.14 -8.52
N ASN A 337 -10.09 7.31 -8.55
CA ASN A 337 -10.93 7.05 -7.38
C ASN A 337 -10.24 6.16 -6.35
N PHE A 338 -9.27 5.33 -6.75
CA PHE A 338 -8.67 4.33 -5.87
C PHE A 338 -7.90 4.97 -4.71
N GLU A 339 -7.97 4.32 -3.54
CA GLU A 339 -7.08 4.67 -2.45
C GLU A 339 -5.61 4.40 -2.81
N SER A 340 -4.70 5.02 -2.07
CA SER A 340 -3.26 4.90 -2.33
C SER A 340 -2.77 3.46 -2.24
N GLU A 341 -3.26 2.70 -1.26
CA GLU A 341 -2.90 1.28 -1.05
C GLU A 341 -3.34 0.41 -2.22
N LYS A 342 -4.60 0.54 -2.67
CA LYS A 342 -5.11 -0.20 -3.84
C LYS A 342 -4.33 0.12 -5.12
N ARG A 343 -4.01 1.40 -5.39
CA ARG A 343 -3.20 1.78 -6.56
C ARG A 343 -1.82 1.15 -6.54
N LEU A 344 -1.18 1.12 -5.37
CA LEU A 344 0.11 0.49 -5.20
C LEU A 344 0.00 -1.01 -5.50
N VAL A 345 -0.93 -1.72 -4.85
CA VAL A 345 -1.10 -3.18 -5.02
C VAL A 345 -1.47 -3.56 -6.46
N LEU A 346 -2.44 -2.88 -7.07
CA LEU A 346 -2.80 -3.15 -8.46
C LEU A 346 -1.65 -2.80 -9.42
N GLY A 347 -0.85 -1.78 -9.11
CA GLY A 347 0.36 -1.45 -9.85
C GLY A 347 1.38 -2.60 -9.80
N MET A 348 1.63 -3.16 -8.62
CA MET A 348 2.51 -4.32 -8.42
C MET A 348 2.01 -5.54 -9.19
N ARG A 349 0.72 -5.87 -9.08
CA ARG A 349 0.12 -6.99 -9.83
C ARG A 349 0.24 -6.81 -11.35
N ARG A 350 0.07 -5.59 -11.88
CA ARG A 350 0.28 -5.30 -13.32
C ARG A 350 1.73 -5.46 -13.77
N ALA A 351 2.67 -5.14 -12.89
CA ALA A 351 4.09 -5.39 -13.11
C ALA A 351 4.46 -6.88 -12.99
N GLY A 352 3.51 -7.76 -12.65
CA GLY A 352 3.75 -9.19 -12.45
C GLY A 352 4.46 -9.50 -11.13
N ILE A 353 4.42 -8.59 -10.16
CA ILE A 353 5.05 -8.76 -8.85
C ILE A 353 4.05 -9.48 -7.94
N ASP A 354 4.44 -10.65 -7.45
CA ASP A 354 3.71 -11.37 -6.39
C ASP A 354 4.15 -10.82 -5.03
N GLU A 355 3.28 -10.03 -4.40
CA GLU A 355 3.49 -9.41 -3.09
C GLU A 355 3.80 -10.39 -1.94
N GLN A 356 3.60 -11.69 -2.15
CA GLN A 356 3.94 -12.73 -1.17
C GLN A 356 5.32 -13.36 -1.42
N LYS A 357 5.85 -13.26 -2.64
CA LYS A 357 7.08 -13.96 -3.06
C LYS A 357 8.21 -13.03 -3.47
N ASP A 358 7.87 -11.89 -4.07
CA ASP A 358 8.81 -11.03 -4.80
C ASP A 358 9.18 -9.78 -3.99
N TRP A 359 9.67 -9.98 -2.77
CA TRP A 359 9.92 -8.89 -1.81
C TRP A 359 10.87 -7.80 -2.32
N ASP A 360 11.99 -8.18 -2.96
CA ASP A 360 12.96 -7.19 -3.49
C ASP A 360 12.34 -6.35 -4.62
N LEU A 361 11.52 -6.98 -5.48
CA LEU A 361 10.80 -6.28 -6.55
C LEU A 361 9.72 -5.38 -5.98
N MET A 362 9.04 -5.82 -4.91
CA MET A 362 8.05 -5.03 -4.19
C MET A 362 8.69 -3.77 -3.57
N ASP A 363 9.82 -3.91 -2.87
CA ASP A 363 10.53 -2.78 -2.26
C ASP A 363 10.97 -1.77 -3.33
N GLN A 364 11.56 -2.24 -4.43
CA GLN A 364 11.94 -1.38 -5.56
C GLN A 364 10.72 -0.68 -6.16
N PHE A 365 9.61 -1.41 -6.38
CA PHE A 365 8.39 -0.85 -6.93
C PHE A 365 7.79 0.23 -6.00
N ILE A 366 7.81 0.01 -4.68
CA ILE A 366 7.33 0.99 -3.69
C ILE A 366 8.19 2.26 -3.75
N GLU A 367 9.51 2.13 -3.83
CA GLU A 367 10.43 3.26 -3.97
C GLU A 367 10.13 4.05 -5.25
N ASP A 368 10.07 3.37 -6.39
CA ASP A 368 9.76 3.97 -7.69
C ASP A 368 8.38 4.64 -7.69
N TYR A 369 7.38 3.97 -7.14
CA TYR A 369 6.01 4.49 -7.02
C TYR A 369 5.98 5.76 -6.16
N ASN A 370 6.71 5.77 -5.03
CA ASN A 370 6.81 6.93 -4.15
C ASN A 370 7.53 8.09 -4.86
N VAL A 371 8.65 7.84 -5.52
CA VAL A 371 9.36 8.83 -6.34
C VAL A 371 8.42 9.41 -7.40
N ALA A 372 7.72 8.57 -8.15
CA ALA A 372 6.78 9.01 -9.18
C ALA A 372 5.68 9.90 -8.61
N ARG A 373 5.07 9.49 -7.49
CA ARG A 373 3.98 10.26 -6.86
C ARG A 373 4.44 11.58 -6.26
N GLN A 374 5.55 11.60 -5.55
CA GLN A 374 6.08 12.84 -4.98
C GLN A 374 6.50 13.81 -6.08
N THR A 375 7.11 13.28 -7.13
CA THR A 375 7.48 14.07 -8.31
C THR A 375 6.24 14.65 -9.01
N ALA A 376 5.17 13.86 -9.20
CA ALA A 376 3.91 14.34 -9.76
C ALA A 376 3.25 15.43 -8.87
N ARG A 377 3.24 15.25 -7.54
CA ARG A 377 2.77 16.27 -6.60
C ARG A 377 3.57 17.56 -6.72
N ALA A 378 4.89 17.47 -6.79
CA ALA A 378 5.78 18.61 -6.97
C ALA A 378 5.49 19.34 -8.30
N ALA A 379 5.28 18.60 -9.39
CA ALA A 379 4.90 19.15 -10.70
C ALA A 379 3.56 19.90 -10.68
N GLU A 380 2.62 19.47 -9.84
CA GLU A 380 1.33 20.11 -9.65
C GLU A 380 1.35 21.26 -8.62
N GLY A 381 2.52 21.58 -8.05
CA GLY A 381 2.65 22.60 -7.00
C GLY A 381 2.00 22.20 -5.67
N ARG A 382 1.75 20.91 -5.45
CA ARG A 382 1.27 20.36 -4.17
C ARG A 382 2.44 20.11 -3.24
N ALA A 383 2.19 20.09 -1.92
CA ALA A 383 3.21 19.72 -0.94
C ALA A 383 3.78 18.32 -1.21
N PHE A 384 5.11 18.19 -1.14
CA PHE A 384 5.87 16.97 -1.44
C PHE A 384 7.04 16.82 -0.46
N PHE A 385 7.65 15.64 -0.45
CA PHE A 385 8.83 15.32 0.37
C PHE A 385 10.13 15.67 -0.39
N PRO A 386 10.87 16.73 0.01
CA PRO A 386 12.08 17.16 -0.68
C PRO A 386 13.24 16.15 -0.60
N GLU A 387 13.19 15.21 0.34
CA GLU A 387 14.14 14.10 0.45
C GLU A 387 13.93 13.03 -0.64
N ILE A 388 12.74 12.96 -1.25
CA ILE A 388 12.40 12.02 -2.34
C ILE A 388 12.56 12.68 -3.71
N VAL A 389 12.31 13.99 -3.81
CA VAL A 389 12.29 14.72 -5.08
C VAL A 389 13.49 15.65 -5.17
N TYR A 390 14.36 15.41 -6.14
CA TYR A 390 15.50 16.28 -6.39
C TYR A 390 15.09 17.72 -6.74
N MET A 391 15.74 18.67 -6.06
CA MET A 391 15.61 20.12 -6.25
C MET A 391 16.92 20.67 -6.85
N PRO A 392 16.89 21.23 -8.07
CA PRO A 392 18.09 21.80 -8.67
C PRO A 392 18.55 23.05 -7.92
N ALA A 393 19.85 23.31 -7.95
CA ALA A 393 20.40 24.56 -7.42
C ALA A 393 19.81 25.77 -8.16
N LEU A 394 19.53 26.86 -7.45
CA LEU A 394 18.91 28.07 -8.00
C LEU A 394 19.90 28.93 -8.81
N LYS A 395 20.61 28.32 -9.78
CA LYS A 395 21.65 28.95 -10.60
C LYS A 395 21.13 30.12 -11.42
N TYR A 396 19.85 30.11 -11.83
CA TYR A 396 19.22 31.22 -12.56
C TYR A 396 19.33 32.56 -11.85
N LYS A 397 19.43 32.57 -10.52
CA LYS A 397 19.60 33.81 -9.73
C LYS A 397 20.96 34.49 -9.96
N LYS A 398 21.93 33.76 -10.52
CA LYS A 398 23.31 34.19 -10.75
C LYS A 398 23.67 34.31 -12.24
N LEU A 399 22.77 33.94 -13.15
CA LEU A 399 23.03 34.02 -14.58
C LEU A 399 23.10 35.49 -15.03
N ALA A 400 24.01 35.80 -15.95
CA ALA A 400 24.08 37.13 -16.54
C ALA A 400 22.87 37.35 -17.47
N HIS A 401 22.12 38.44 -17.25
CA HIS A 401 20.95 38.78 -18.05
C HIS A 401 21.32 39.89 -19.06
N SER A 402 21.12 39.59 -20.34
CA SER A 402 21.65 40.40 -21.45
C SER A 402 20.78 41.61 -21.82
N ARG A 403 19.60 41.80 -21.21
CA ARG A 403 18.57 42.74 -21.70
C ARG A 403 17.85 43.54 -20.62
N GLN A 404 17.45 44.77 -20.97
CA GLN A 404 16.37 45.50 -20.31
C GLN A 404 15.08 44.65 -20.36
N GLY A 405 14.35 44.55 -19.24
CA GLY A 405 13.13 43.75 -19.13
C GLY A 405 13.26 42.45 -18.33
N TYR A 406 14.46 42.11 -17.85
CA TYR A 406 14.60 41.06 -16.84
C TYR A 406 13.85 41.41 -15.56
N SER A 407 13.15 40.42 -15.00
CA SER A 407 12.62 40.48 -13.64
C SER A 407 12.86 39.14 -12.94
N LYS A 408 13.39 39.21 -11.71
CA LYS A 408 13.58 38.04 -10.84
C LYS A 408 12.29 37.24 -10.64
N GLN A 409 11.15 37.93 -10.59
CA GLN A 409 9.84 37.28 -10.44
C GLN A 409 9.49 36.42 -11.67
N ILE A 410 9.72 36.94 -12.87
CA ILE A 410 9.45 36.20 -14.11
C ILE A 410 10.46 35.05 -14.25
N ALA A 411 11.74 35.28 -13.95
CA ALA A 411 12.75 34.22 -13.94
C ALA A 411 12.38 33.07 -13.00
N THR A 412 11.93 33.40 -11.77
CA THR A 412 11.46 32.40 -10.79
C THR A 412 10.25 31.64 -11.31
N LYS A 413 9.30 32.33 -11.95
CA LYS A 413 8.11 31.69 -12.54
C LYS A 413 8.51 30.73 -13.66
N VAL A 414 9.40 31.14 -14.56
CA VAL A 414 9.89 30.33 -15.68
C VAL A 414 10.67 29.12 -15.17
N HIS A 415 11.57 29.30 -14.20
CA HIS A 415 12.28 28.22 -13.54
C HIS A 415 11.32 27.19 -12.93
N ASN A 416 10.33 27.64 -12.16
CA ASN A 416 9.35 26.75 -11.53
C ASN A 416 8.50 26.02 -12.58
N GLU A 417 8.14 26.68 -13.68
CA GLU A 417 7.43 26.05 -14.79
C GLU A 417 8.27 24.94 -15.44
N ILE A 418 9.53 25.22 -15.77
CA ILE A 418 10.45 24.25 -16.38
C ILE A 418 10.73 23.09 -15.41
N LEU A 419 10.94 23.37 -14.13
CA LEU A 419 11.14 22.37 -13.09
C LEU A 419 9.92 21.46 -12.94
N ALA A 420 8.70 22.03 -12.93
CA ALA A 420 7.47 21.24 -12.93
C ALA A 420 7.36 20.33 -14.15
N ARG A 421 7.78 20.78 -15.34
CA ARG A 421 7.83 19.93 -16.54
C ARG A 421 8.89 18.83 -16.44
N ALA A 422 10.06 19.13 -15.88
CA ALA A 422 11.11 18.14 -15.67
C ALA A 422 10.62 17.02 -14.74
N TRP A 423 9.96 17.38 -13.64
CA TRP A 423 9.33 16.44 -12.73
C TRP A 423 8.21 15.66 -13.40
N GLN A 424 7.31 16.32 -14.12
CA GLN A 424 6.25 15.62 -14.86
C GLN A 424 6.86 14.56 -15.79
N LEU A 425 7.90 14.92 -16.55
CA LEU A 425 8.57 14.01 -17.46
C LEU A 425 9.20 12.81 -16.73
N TRP A 426 9.89 13.05 -15.62
CA TRP A 426 10.44 11.98 -14.77
C TRP A 426 9.32 11.05 -14.29
N SER A 427 8.23 11.60 -13.75
CA SER A 427 7.13 10.82 -13.17
C SER A 427 6.40 9.90 -14.17
N THR A 428 6.41 10.23 -15.46
CA THR A 428 5.72 9.46 -16.51
C THR A 428 6.61 8.48 -17.26
N HIS A 429 7.93 8.52 -17.06
CA HIS A 429 8.90 7.66 -17.76
C HIS A 429 9.62 6.75 -16.76
N GLN A 430 8.88 5.79 -16.20
CA GLN A 430 9.38 4.85 -15.19
C GLN A 430 10.62 4.07 -15.67
N GLU A 431 10.75 3.84 -16.98
CA GLU A 431 11.91 3.16 -17.54
C GLU A 431 13.23 3.93 -17.40
N TRP A 432 13.20 5.18 -16.92
CA TRP A 432 14.37 5.99 -16.64
C TRP A 432 14.95 5.78 -15.24
N TYR A 433 14.15 5.30 -14.28
CA TYR A 433 14.51 5.32 -12.85
C TYR A 433 15.76 4.50 -12.54
N HIS A 434 15.93 3.37 -13.22
CA HIS A 434 17.11 2.51 -13.05
C HIS A 434 18.23 2.82 -14.03
N LYS A 435 18.00 3.70 -15.02
CA LYS A 435 18.98 4.01 -16.07
C LYS A 435 19.72 5.32 -15.81
N TYR A 436 19.05 6.29 -15.22
CA TYR A 436 19.54 7.65 -15.05
C TYR A 436 19.29 8.15 -13.64
N LYS A 437 20.07 9.14 -13.20
CA LYS A 437 19.81 9.82 -11.92
C LYS A 437 18.77 10.92 -12.14
N GLN A 438 17.77 11.04 -11.26
CA GLN A 438 16.77 12.11 -11.35
C GLN A 438 17.42 13.50 -11.47
N ALA A 439 18.47 13.75 -10.66
CA ALA A 439 19.23 14.99 -10.68
C ALA A 439 19.78 15.36 -12.06
N GLN A 440 20.32 14.38 -12.78
CA GLN A 440 20.88 14.56 -14.12
C GLN A 440 19.80 14.99 -15.12
N ILE A 441 18.64 14.33 -15.10
CA ILE A 441 17.51 14.62 -15.99
C ILE A 441 16.94 16.02 -15.69
N VAL A 442 16.71 16.32 -14.42
CA VAL A 442 16.14 17.59 -13.97
C VAL A 442 17.10 18.74 -14.28
N ASP A 443 18.39 18.60 -13.98
CA ASP A 443 19.38 19.64 -14.26
C ASP A 443 19.50 19.93 -15.76
N TYR A 444 19.48 18.91 -16.64
CA TYR A 444 19.55 19.15 -18.09
C TYR A 444 18.38 19.96 -18.62
N ILE A 445 17.17 19.72 -18.12
CA ILE A 445 15.98 20.47 -18.52
C ILE A 445 16.03 21.88 -17.94
N VAL A 446 16.32 21.99 -16.64
CA VAL A 446 16.26 23.26 -15.91
C VAL A 446 17.38 24.20 -16.33
N ASP A 447 18.63 23.73 -16.40
CA ASP A 447 19.78 24.59 -16.70
C ASP A 447 19.70 25.17 -18.13
N LEU A 448 19.32 24.39 -19.14
CA LEU A 448 19.17 24.92 -20.50
C LEU A 448 17.93 25.84 -20.63
N GLY A 449 16.81 25.49 -20.00
CA GLY A 449 15.63 26.35 -20.00
C GLY A 449 15.87 27.69 -19.31
N ASP A 450 16.56 27.68 -18.17
CA ASP A 450 16.98 28.88 -17.45
C ASP A 450 17.97 29.72 -18.27
N LEU A 451 18.90 29.07 -19.00
CA LEU A 451 19.86 29.75 -19.88
C LEU A 451 19.17 30.45 -21.06
N ILE A 452 18.18 29.80 -21.68
CA ILE A 452 17.36 30.40 -22.75
C ILE A 452 16.63 31.65 -22.23
N TYR A 453 15.98 31.53 -21.07
CA TYR A 453 15.32 32.68 -20.46
C TYR A 453 16.31 33.79 -20.10
N ALA A 454 17.45 33.45 -19.50
CA ALA A 454 18.44 34.44 -19.09
C ALA A 454 19.00 35.25 -20.28
N ARG A 455 19.19 34.60 -21.44
CA ARG A 455 19.79 35.23 -22.63
C ARG A 455 18.78 35.89 -23.57
N TYR A 456 17.55 35.37 -23.66
CA TYR A 456 16.56 35.81 -24.65
C TYR A 456 15.24 36.28 -24.05
N LEU A 457 15.03 36.13 -22.73
CA LEU A 457 13.77 36.41 -22.01
C LEU A 457 12.57 35.60 -22.52
N GLN A 458 12.82 34.42 -23.08
CA GLN A 458 11.79 33.55 -23.66
C GLN A 458 11.23 32.58 -22.64
N THR A 459 9.90 32.45 -22.62
CA THR A 459 9.18 31.39 -21.89
C THR A 459 8.96 30.16 -22.80
N PRO A 460 8.63 28.97 -22.27
CA PRO A 460 8.40 27.78 -23.09
C PRO A 460 7.43 28.00 -24.27
N LYS A 461 6.36 28.79 -24.05
CA LYS A 461 5.37 29.14 -25.09
C LYS A 461 5.89 30.05 -26.20
N GLN A 462 7.04 30.68 -26.00
CA GLN A 462 7.61 31.67 -26.91
C GLN A 462 8.95 31.23 -27.49
N TRP A 463 9.45 30.06 -27.09
CA TRP A 463 10.67 29.48 -27.60
C TRP A 463 10.71 29.49 -29.13
N GLN A 464 11.88 29.82 -29.68
CA GLN A 464 12.14 29.88 -31.11
C GLN A 464 13.41 29.10 -31.43
N LEU A 465 13.49 28.51 -32.62
CA LEU A 465 14.67 27.76 -33.07
C LEU A 465 15.98 28.55 -32.94
N LYS A 466 15.96 29.84 -33.34
CA LYS A 466 17.14 30.71 -33.28
C LYS A 466 17.69 30.92 -31.86
N ASP A 467 16.82 30.89 -30.86
CA ASP A 467 17.21 31.12 -29.46
C ASP A 467 17.94 29.88 -28.93
N PHE A 468 17.47 28.67 -29.27
CA PHE A 468 18.17 27.41 -29.00
C PHE A 468 19.53 27.35 -29.71
N ALA A 469 19.57 27.67 -31.01
CA ALA A 469 20.81 27.67 -31.80
C ALA A 469 21.90 28.56 -31.19
N GLY A 470 21.53 29.63 -30.49
CA GLY A 470 22.48 30.54 -29.84
C GLY A 470 23.00 30.11 -28.47
N VAL A 471 22.39 29.12 -27.80
CA VAL A 471 22.85 28.63 -26.48
C VAL A 471 23.32 27.17 -26.49
N LEU A 472 22.72 26.35 -27.35
CA LEU A 472 22.90 24.91 -27.33
C LEU A 472 24.35 24.45 -27.57
N PRO A 473 25.14 25.06 -28.50
CA PRO A 473 26.52 24.65 -28.70
C PRO A 473 27.39 24.83 -27.45
N ASP A 474 27.19 25.92 -26.71
CA ASP A 474 27.99 26.21 -25.51
C ASP A 474 27.53 25.39 -24.31
N PHE A 475 26.23 25.05 -24.25
CA PHE A 475 25.69 24.12 -23.26
C PHE A 475 26.25 22.71 -23.47
N VAL A 476 26.17 22.16 -24.69
CA VAL A 476 26.60 20.79 -25.00
C VAL A 476 28.11 20.60 -24.84
N LYS A 477 28.93 21.63 -25.07
CA LYS A 477 30.39 21.57 -24.81
C LYS A 477 30.74 21.32 -23.33
N GLN A 478 29.83 21.61 -22.41
CA GLN A 478 30.04 21.41 -20.97
C GLN A 478 29.68 19.97 -20.53
N LEU A 479 29.06 19.18 -21.40
CA LEU A 479 28.62 17.82 -21.11
C LEU A 479 29.68 16.80 -21.55
N SER A 480 29.77 15.68 -20.81
CA SER A 480 30.53 14.54 -21.28
C SER A 480 29.86 13.87 -22.49
N PRO A 481 30.57 13.08 -23.30
CA PRO A 481 29.94 12.37 -24.42
C PRO A 481 28.76 11.47 -24.02
N ALA A 482 28.82 10.82 -22.85
CA ALA A 482 27.72 10.02 -22.32
C ALA A 482 26.51 10.90 -21.94
N ASP A 483 26.78 12.05 -21.33
CA ASP A 483 25.77 13.03 -20.95
C ASP A 483 25.05 13.65 -22.14
N VAL A 484 25.74 13.84 -23.27
CA VAL A 484 25.11 14.32 -24.51
C VAL A 484 24.03 13.36 -25.01
N ALA A 485 24.24 12.05 -24.90
CA ALA A 485 23.22 11.08 -25.31
C ALA A 485 21.96 11.17 -24.43
N VAL A 486 22.14 11.27 -23.10
CA VAL A 486 21.03 11.42 -22.15
C VAL A 486 20.32 12.77 -22.36
N PHE A 487 21.08 13.85 -22.50
CA PHE A 487 20.57 15.19 -22.80
C PHE A 487 19.67 15.19 -24.05
N LYS A 488 20.12 14.57 -25.15
CA LYS A 488 19.35 14.47 -26.40
C LYS A 488 18.03 13.73 -26.19
N LEU A 489 18.08 12.57 -25.54
CA LEU A 489 16.89 11.80 -25.21
C LEU A 489 15.89 12.67 -24.44
N VAL A 490 16.32 13.23 -23.31
CA VAL A 490 15.47 14.00 -22.40
C VAL A 490 14.83 15.21 -23.08
N TRP A 491 15.63 16.00 -23.79
CA TRP A 491 15.12 17.22 -24.44
C TRP A 491 14.19 16.92 -25.60
N THR A 492 14.46 15.89 -26.40
CA THR A 492 13.52 15.50 -27.47
C THR A 492 12.19 15.01 -26.90
N THR A 493 12.20 14.23 -25.81
CA THR A 493 10.96 13.80 -25.13
C THR A 493 10.21 14.98 -24.52
N LEU A 494 10.91 15.94 -23.91
CA LEU A 494 10.29 17.16 -23.38
C LEU A 494 9.60 17.97 -24.49
N LEU A 495 10.29 18.20 -25.61
CA LEU A 495 9.76 18.99 -26.73
C LEU A 495 8.52 18.33 -27.36
N ASP A 496 8.52 17.01 -27.53
CA ASP A 496 7.35 16.25 -27.98
C ASP A 496 6.17 16.39 -26.99
N THR A 497 6.46 16.29 -25.68
CA THR A 497 5.45 16.47 -24.63
C THR A 497 4.85 17.89 -24.64
N LEU A 498 5.69 18.92 -24.83
CA LEU A 498 5.24 20.32 -24.93
C LEU A 498 4.43 20.58 -26.21
N ALA A 499 4.74 19.91 -27.32
CA ALA A 499 3.95 19.99 -28.54
C ALA A 499 2.56 19.35 -28.35
N LYS A 500 2.52 18.13 -27.81
CA LYS A 500 1.27 17.37 -27.59
C LYS A 500 0.29 18.07 -26.65
N ASN A 501 0.79 18.82 -25.67
CA ASN A 501 -0.05 19.55 -24.72
C ASN A 501 -0.33 21.02 -25.13
N GLY A 502 0.14 21.45 -26.30
CA GLY A 502 -0.06 22.81 -26.82
C GLY A 502 0.74 23.91 -26.09
N SER A 503 1.77 23.55 -25.31
CA SER A 503 2.67 24.51 -24.67
C SER A 503 3.79 24.98 -25.60
N LEU A 504 4.02 24.30 -26.72
CA LEU A 504 4.93 24.71 -27.79
C LEU A 504 4.30 24.38 -29.15
N GLU A 505 4.52 25.24 -30.15
CA GLU A 505 4.03 24.96 -31.51
C GLU A 505 4.72 23.69 -32.07
N PRO A 506 3.97 22.73 -32.64
CA PRO A 506 4.55 21.46 -33.11
C PRO A 506 5.71 21.61 -34.11
N ALA A 507 5.63 22.58 -35.03
CA ALA A 507 6.70 22.86 -35.99
C ALA A 507 7.99 23.31 -35.29
N ILE A 508 7.88 24.21 -34.31
CA ILE A 508 9.02 24.69 -33.51
C ILE A 508 9.60 23.54 -32.68
N ALA A 509 8.75 22.73 -32.04
CA ALA A 509 9.19 21.58 -31.25
C ALA A 509 9.99 20.58 -32.10
N TYR A 510 9.51 20.28 -33.31
CA TYR A 510 10.19 19.42 -34.27
C TYR A 510 11.57 19.97 -34.67
N ASP A 511 11.63 21.24 -35.07
CA ASP A 511 12.88 21.86 -35.50
C ASP A 511 13.92 21.94 -34.36
N VAL A 512 13.48 22.29 -33.15
CA VAL A 512 14.36 22.31 -31.98
C VAL A 512 14.82 20.90 -31.62
N ALA A 513 13.94 19.89 -31.69
CA ALA A 513 14.30 18.50 -31.42
C ALA A 513 15.36 17.99 -32.42
N ARG A 514 15.20 18.33 -33.71
CA ARG A 514 16.20 18.06 -34.75
C ARG A 514 17.54 18.73 -34.43
N LEU A 515 17.53 20.02 -34.08
CA LEU A 515 18.75 20.74 -33.69
C LEU A 515 19.44 20.10 -32.47
N VAL A 516 18.68 19.67 -31.46
CA VAL A 516 19.18 18.93 -30.29
C VAL A 516 19.85 17.62 -30.72
N GLN A 517 19.22 16.86 -31.62
CA GLN A 517 19.76 15.59 -32.11
C GLN A 517 21.04 15.76 -32.95
N GLU A 518 21.13 16.82 -33.75
CA GLU A 518 22.27 17.10 -34.62
C GLU A 518 23.48 17.68 -33.86
N THR A 519 23.27 18.28 -32.69
CA THR A 519 24.36 18.88 -31.92
C THR A 519 25.34 17.82 -31.40
N SER A 520 26.64 18.04 -31.56
CA SER A 520 27.70 17.13 -31.09
C SER A 520 28.74 17.87 -30.24
N VAL A 521 29.48 17.12 -29.40
CA VAL A 521 30.56 17.68 -28.55
C VAL A 521 31.68 18.28 -29.42
N ILE A 522 31.90 17.72 -30.62
CA ILE A 522 32.88 18.23 -31.57
C ILE A 522 32.18 19.37 -32.31
N GLY A 523 32.54 20.60 -31.95
CA GLY A 523 31.87 21.84 -32.37
C GLY A 523 31.34 21.76 -33.80
N ILE A 524 30.06 22.12 -33.96
CA ILE A 524 29.35 22.17 -35.25
C ILE A 524 30.28 22.80 -36.28
N LYS A 525 30.79 22.01 -37.23
CA LYS A 525 31.33 22.59 -38.47
C LYS A 525 30.12 23.23 -39.14
N PRO A 526 30.05 24.55 -39.29
CA PRO A 526 28.89 25.20 -39.86
C PRO A 526 28.69 24.67 -41.27
N THR A 527 27.62 23.91 -41.49
CA THR A 527 27.12 23.60 -42.82
C THR A 527 26.48 24.88 -43.34
N SER A 528 27.25 25.63 -44.11
CA SER A 528 26.77 26.81 -44.83
C SER A 528 25.79 26.39 -45.91
N SER A 529 24.50 26.33 -45.60
CA SER A 529 23.43 26.39 -46.60
C SER A 529 22.08 26.73 -45.94
N ASN A 530 21.62 27.95 -46.22
CA ASN A 530 20.27 28.51 -46.09
C ASN A 530 19.70 28.69 -44.67
N ILE A 531 20.00 29.86 -44.09
CA ILE A 531 19.11 30.61 -43.18
C ILE A 531 18.65 31.86 -43.93
#